data_AF-A0A382X4U3-F1
#
_entry.id   AF-A0A382X4U3-F1
#
_cell.length_a   1.000
_cell.length_b   1.000
_cell.length_c   1.000
_cell.angle_alpha   90.00
_cell.angle_beta   90.00
_cell.angle_gamma   90.00
#
_symmetry.space_group_name_H-M   'P 1'
#
loop_
_entity.id
_entity.type
_entity.pdbx_description
1 polymer ?
#
loop_
_entity_poly.entity_id
_entity_poly.type
_entity_poly.pdbx_seq_one_letter_code
_entity_poly.pdbx_strand_id
1 'polypeptide(L)'
;MYLVRDLEENLNLEYARDLSERLFLIIRFEGGNDTWQTSSGIPPLEKIRFRKWINKSTNNTDYINKINYETVSNVMVGRYKGQGVVRVDTMKGRFIFTEPHDDWREIRFLLPWIIAVLGLIGLILAGTWLALRWIMKPLN
;
A
#
# COMPACT_ATOMS: atom_id res chain seq x y z
N MET A 1 -1.11 17.25 -9.89
CA MET A 1 -0.17 17.65 -8.83
C MET A 1 -0.81 18.73 -7.97
N TYR A 2 -1.98 18.42 -7.37
CA TYR A 2 -2.73 19.36 -6.53
C TYR A 2 -2.46 19.10 -5.04
N LEU A 3 -2.41 17.82 -4.65
CA LEU A 3 -2.18 17.38 -3.26
C LEU A 3 -0.86 17.84 -2.64
N VAL A 4 0.24 17.82 -3.40
CA VAL A 4 1.55 18.26 -2.90
C VAL A 4 1.58 19.77 -2.68
N ARG A 5 0.97 20.53 -3.61
CA ARG A 5 0.88 21.99 -3.48
C ARG A 5 0.00 22.38 -2.28
N ASP A 6 -1.10 21.68 -2.09
CA ASP A 6 -2.02 21.88 -0.96
C ASP A 6 -1.33 21.61 0.40
N LEU A 7 -0.53 20.53 0.48
CA LEU A 7 0.29 20.23 1.66
C LEU A 7 1.45 21.22 1.85
N GLU A 8 2.00 21.77 0.77
CA GLU A 8 3.08 22.76 0.84
C GLU A 8 2.56 24.14 1.27
N GLU A 9 1.34 24.50 0.88
CA GLU A 9 0.62 25.70 1.36
C GLU A 9 0.23 25.54 2.84
N ASN A 10 -0.20 24.34 3.25
CA ASN A 10 -0.63 24.02 4.61
C ASN A 10 0.23 22.92 5.25
N LEU A 11 1.45 23.30 5.64
CA LEU A 11 2.46 22.44 6.27
C LEU A 11 2.14 22.09 7.74
N ASN A 12 0.94 21.56 7.98
CA ASN A 12 0.43 21.17 9.29
C ASN A 12 0.20 19.65 9.36
N LEU A 13 0.71 19.01 10.41
CA LEU A 13 0.50 17.60 10.68
C LEU A 13 -0.99 17.24 10.82
N GLU A 14 -1.79 18.08 11.46
CA GLU A 14 -3.22 17.81 11.69
C GLU A 14 -4.00 17.80 10.36
N TYR A 15 -3.71 18.78 9.50
CA TYR A 15 -4.25 18.83 8.15
C TYR A 15 -3.81 17.62 7.32
N ALA A 16 -2.51 17.30 7.35
CA ALA A 16 -1.98 16.13 6.66
C ALA A 16 -2.61 14.83 7.17
N ARG A 17 -2.97 14.77 8.46
CA ARG A 17 -3.63 13.60 9.06
C ARG A 17 -5.06 13.41 8.57
N ASP A 18 -5.89 14.46 8.54
CA ASP A 18 -7.24 14.40 7.94
C ASP A 18 -7.16 13.94 6.47
N LEU A 19 -6.20 14.49 5.72
CA LEU A 19 -5.98 14.13 4.32
C LEU A 19 -5.50 12.68 4.16
N SER A 20 -4.64 12.21 5.08
CA SER A 20 -4.14 10.83 5.14
C SER A 20 -5.25 9.81 5.39
N GLU A 21 -6.21 10.16 6.26
CA GLU A 21 -7.35 9.30 6.59
C GLU A 21 -8.34 9.23 5.42
N ARG A 22 -8.63 10.37 4.77
CA ARG A 22 -9.53 10.41 3.61
C ARG A 22 -9.01 9.67 2.40
N LEU A 23 -7.70 9.72 2.16
CA LEU A 23 -7.08 9.10 1.00
C LEU A 23 -6.50 7.72 1.27
N PHE A 24 -6.55 7.24 2.51
CA PHE A 24 -5.91 6.00 2.95
C PHE A 24 -4.44 5.95 2.52
N LEU A 25 -3.68 6.99 2.84
CA LEU A 25 -2.25 7.10 2.55
C LEU A 25 -1.50 7.49 3.81
N ILE A 26 -0.30 6.98 4.00
CA ILE A 26 0.63 7.49 5.01
C ILE A 26 1.49 8.58 4.36
N ILE A 27 1.54 9.74 4.99
CA ILE A 27 2.26 10.92 4.51
C ILE A 27 3.37 11.24 5.50
N ARG A 28 4.58 11.47 5.00
CA ARG A 28 5.70 12.01 5.77
C ARG A 28 6.30 13.19 5.05
N PHE A 29 6.60 14.21 5.82
CA PHE A 29 7.34 15.37 5.39
C PHE A 29 8.69 15.39 6.07
N GLU A 30 9.75 15.59 5.29
CA GLU A 30 11.08 15.88 5.78
C GLU A 30 11.50 17.25 5.21
N GLY A 31 11.38 18.30 6.02
CA GLY A 31 11.89 19.64 5.72
C GLY A 31 13.22 19.89 6.44
N GLY A 32 13.77 21.10 6.23
CA GLY A 32 15.00 21.52 6.92
C GLY A 32 14.82 21.67 8.43
N ASN A 33 13.69 22.27 8.85
CA ASN A 33 13.41 22.56 10.26
C ASN A 33 12.36 21.61 10.86
N ASP A 34 11.42 21.12 10.04
CA ASP A 34 10.28 20.34 10.49
C ASP A 34 10.26 18.97 9.83
N THR A 35 10.06 17.93 10.65
CA THR A 35 9.82 16.57 10.16
C THR A 35 8.64 15.98 10.90
N TRP A 36 7.71 15.40 10.15
CA TRP A 36 6.52 14.78 10.72
C TRP A 36 6.01 13.66 9.83
N GLN A 37 5.21 12.78 10.40
CA GLN A 37 4.55 11.69 9.68
C GLN A 37 3.16 11.44 10.25
N THR A 38 2.20 11.09 9.40
CA THR A 38 0.80 10.89 9.81
C THR A 38 0.58 9.53 10.47
N SER A 39 1.40 8.53 10.15
CA SER A 39 1.36 7.21 10.76
C SER A 39 2.72 6.52 10.73
N SER A 40 2.90 5.52 11.61
CA SER A 40 4.02 4.58 11.57
C SER A 40 3.75 3.52 10.50
N GLY A 41 4.67 3.34 9.55
CA GLY A 41 4.48 2.39 8.45
C GLY A 41 5.20 2.74 7.15
N ILE A 42 5.91 3.87 7.12
CA ILE A 42 6.79 4.20 6.00
C ILE A 42 8.04 3.32 6.07
N PRO A 43 8.34 2.57 5.00
CA PRO A 43 9.51 1.72 4.97
C PRO A 43 10.81 2.55 4.92
N PRO A 44 11.92 2.00 5.45
CA PRO A 44 13.21 2.68 5.46
C PRO A 44 13.64 3.00 4.02
N LEU A 45 13.79 4.29 3.73
CA LEU A 45 13.98 4.81 2.37
C LEU A 45 15.26 4.28 1.71
N GLU A 46 16.27 3.96 2.51
CA GLU A 46 17.54 3.34 2.08
C GLU A 46 17.35 1.97 1.42
N LYS A 47 16.30 1.24 1.80
CA LYS A 47 16.00 -0.09 1.24
C LYS A 47 15.13 -0.02 -0.01
N ILE A 48 14.78 1.18 -0.47
CA ILE A 48 13.88 1.40 -1.61
C ILE A 48 14.70 1.78 -2.82
N ARG A 49 14.61 0.99 -3.88
CA ARG A 49 15.17 1.37 -5.18
C ARG A 49 14.25 2.35 -5.89
N PHE A 50 14.44 3.63 -5.62
CA PHE A 50 13.72 4.70 -6.30
C PHE A 50 14.09 4.77 -7.78
N ARG A 51 13.08 5.01 -8.62
CA ARG A 51 13.21 5.31 -10.05
C ARG A 51 12.52 6.64 -10.32
N LYS A 52 13.12 7.47 -11.15
CA LYS A 52 12.48 8.72 -11.59
C LYS A 52 11.17 8.37 -12.29
N TRP A 53 10.08 9.03 -11.91
CA TRP A 53 8.82 8.88 -12.62
C TRP A 53 8.96 9.54 -14.00
N ILE A 54 9.09 8.71 -15.03
CA ILE A 54 9.12 9.17 -16.42
C ILE A 54 7.72 8.88 -16.98
N ASN A 55 7.01 9.92 -17.41
CA ASN A 55 5.74 9.75 -18.06
C ASN A 55 5.98 9.02 -19.40
N LYS A 56 5.65 7.73 -19.48
CA LYS A 56 5.80 6.92 -20.70
C LYS A 56 4.84 7.31 -21.84
N SER A 57 4.08 8.39 -21.67
CA SER A 57 3.19 8.96 -22.69
C SER A 57 3.88 9.92 -23.67
N THR A 58 5.21 9.99 -23.69
CA THR A 58 5.95 10.89 -24.61
C THR A 58 6.28 10.22 -25.94
N ASN A 59 5.30 9.58 -26.56
CA ASN A 59 5.41 9.10 -27.95
C ASN A 59 4.26 9.60 -28.83
N ASN A 60 3.54 10.63 -28.42
CA ASN A 60 2.80 11.46 -29.36
C ASN A 60 2.51 12.83 -28.79
N THR A 61 2.83 13.84 -29.59
CA THR A 61 2.28 15.20 -29.62
C THR A 61 2.71 16.21 -28.55
N ASP A 62 3.33 17.27 -29.08
CA ASP A 62 3.82 18.54 -28.53
C ASP A 62 2.81 19.42 -27.74
N TYR A 63 1.81 18.84 -27.06
CA TYR A 63 0.77 19.63 -26.37
C TYR A 63 0.64 19.38 -24.86
N ILE A 64 1.53 18.58 -24.25
CA ILE A 64 1.53 18.36 -22.79
C ILE A 64 2.89 18.78 -22.18
N ASN A 65 3.40 19.94 -22.60
CA ASN A 65 4.49 20.62 -21.89
C ASN A 65 3.94 21.79 -21.08
N LYS A 66 3.08 21.50 -20.11
CA LYS A 66 2.81 22.41 -18.98
C LYS A 66 2.18 21.69 -17.79
N ILE A 67 2.83 20.62 -17.32
CA ILE A 67 2.70 20.32 -15.88
C ILE A 67 3.42 21.48 -15.20
N ASN A 68 2.71 22.36 -14.51
CA ASN A 68 3.31 23.47 -13.78
C ASN A 68 4.42 22.94 -12.85
N TYR A 69 5.67 23.16 -13.25
CA TYR A 69 6.89 22.72 -12.55
C TYR A 69 7.27 23.64 -11.38
N GLU A 70 6.42 24.60 -11.00
CA GLU A 70 6.83 25.66 -10.07
C GLU A 70 7.00 25.19 -8.61
N THR A 71 6.39 24.06 -8.21
CA THR A 71 6.45 23.58 -6.81
C THR A 71 7.06 22.20 -6.62
N VAL A 72 7.10 21.35 -7.66
CA VAL A 72 7.68 20.00 -7.54
C VAL A 72 8.84 19.83 -8.50
N SER A 73 10.02 19.62 -7.91
CA SER A 73 11.27 19.52 -8.64
C SER A 73 11.52 18.09 -9.15
N ASN A 74 11.19 17.07 -8.36
CA ASN A 74 11.42 15.68 -8.72
C ASN A 74 10.39 14.73 -8.10
N VAL A 75 9.83 13.83 -8.93
CA VAL A 75 9.00 12.71 -8.48
C VAL A 75 9.77 11.41 -8.70
N MET A 76 9.94 10.66 -7.62
CA MET A 76 10.56 9.34 -7.63
C MET A 76 9.57 8.31 -7.09
N VAL A 77 9.53 7.14 -7.73
CA VAL A 77 8.68 6.03 -7.31
C VAL A 77 9.52 4.81 -7.01
N GLY A 78 9.11 4.07 -5.99
CA GLY A 78 9.74 2.84 -5.55
C GLY A 78 8.71 1.85 -5.02
N ARG A 79 9.17 0.64 -4.76
CA ARG A 79 8.39 -0.40 -4.08
C ARG A 79 9.22 -1.03 -2.99
N TYR A 80 8.59 -1.32 -1.87
CA TYR A 80 9.18 -2.07 -0.76
C TYR A 80 8.18 -3.11 -0.26
N LYS A 81 8.56 -4.40 -0.27
CA LYS A 81 7.69 -5.51 0.17
C LYS A 81 6.25 -5.45 -0.38
N GLY A 82 6.08 -5.03 -1.65
CA GLY A 82 4.77 -4.90 -2.27
C GLY A 82 4.02 -3.59 -2.00
N GLN A 83 4.50 -2.76 -1.07
CA GLN A 83 4.00 -1.42 -0.78
C GLN A 83 4.56 -0.41 -1.79
N GLY A 84 3.69 0.41 -2.38
CA GLY A 84 4.09 1.52 -3.24
C GLY A 84 4.62 2.69 -2.41
N VAL A 85 5.76 3.26 -2.82
CA VAL A 85 6.35 4.43 -2.16
C VAL A 85 6.64 5.49 -3.19
N VAL A 86 6.09 6.68 -2.99
CA VAL A 86 6.30 7.83 -3.87
C VAL A 86 7.02 8.90 -3.06
N ARG A 87 8.16 9.36 -3.55
CA ARG A 87 8.90 10.49 -3.02
C ARG A 87 8.72 11.68 -3.96
N VAL A 88 8.39 12.82 -3.39
CA VAL A 88 8.20 14.08 -4.10
C VAL A 88 9.08 15.14 -3.44
N ASP A 89 10.07 15.63 -4.17
CA ASP A 89 10.93 16.72 -3.71
C ASP A 89 10.32 18.07 -4.14
N THR A 90 10.17 18.99 -3.19
CA THR A 90 9.59 20.34 -3.32
C THR A 90 10.60 21.39 -2.87
N MET A 91 10.25 22.68 -2.94
CA MET A 91 11.15 23.75 -2.46
C MET A 91 11.26 23.77 -0.94
N LYS A 92 10.19 23.44 -0.21
CA LYS A 92 10.17 23.47 1.27
C LYS A 92 10.74 22.20 1.92
N GLY A 93 10.86 21.11 1.16
CA GLY A 93 11.34 19.83 1.67
C GLY A 93 10.93 18.67 0.77
N ARG A 94 10.92 17.47 1.31
CA ARG A 94 10.51 16.26 0.60
C ARG A 94 9.30 15.62 1.27
N PHE A 95 8.32 15.27 0.44
CA PHE A 95 7.17 14.49 0.83
C PHE A 95 7.36 13.04 0.43
N ILE A 96 6.95 12.13 1.31
CA ILE A 96 6.97 10.70 1.09
C ILE A 96 5.55 10.21 1.32
N PHE A 97 5.00 9.57 0.30
CA PHE A 97 3.67 8.98 0.31
C PHE A 97 3.82 7.47 0.22
N THR A 98 3.08 6.75 1.05
CA THR A 98 2.98 5.31 0.94
C THR A 98 1.58 4.85 1.25
N GLU A 99 1.13 3.79 0.59
CA GLU A 99 -0.12 3.13 0.97
C GLU A 99 0.07 2.45 2.34
N PRO A 100 -0.91 2.48 3.26
CA PRO A 100 -0.83 1.70 4.48
C PRO A 100 -0.58 0.22 4.14
N HIS A 101 0.26 -0.44 4.92
CA HIS A 101 0.57 -1.84 4.68
C HIS A 101 -0.69 -2.66 4.88
N ASP A 102 -1.21 -3.21 3.79
CA ASP A 102 -2.39 -4.06 3.81
C ASP A 102 -1.99 -5.46 4.28
N ASP A 103 -2.02 -5.67 5.61
CA ASP A 103 -1.79 -6.96 6.28
C ASP A 103 -2.69 -8.08 5.70
N TRP A 104 -3.77 -7.71 5.00
CA TRP A 104 -4.64 -8.63 4.27
C TRP A 104 -3.91 -9.47 3.21
N ARG A 105 -2.76 -9.00 2.68
CA ARG A 105 -1.92 -9.82 1.80
C ARG A 105 -1.28 -11.02 2.52
N GLU A 106 -0.91 -10.87 3.78
CA GLU A 106 -0.35 -11.97 4.57
C GLU A 106 -1.44 -12.99 4.92
N ILE A 107 -2.65 -12.50 5.24
CA ILE A 107 -3.82 -13.36 5.51
C ILE A 107 -4.22 -14.18 4.27
N ARG A 108 -4.16 -13.59 3.06
CA ARG A 108 -4.41 -14.33 1.80
C ARG A 108 -3.44 -15.48 1.58
N PHE A 109 -2.22 -15.39 2.11
CA PHE A 109 -1.23 -16.47 1.99
C PHE A 109 -1.53 -17.64 2.94
N LEU A 110 -2.16 -17.38 4.10
CA LEU A 110 -2.56 -18.40 5.07
C LEU A 110 -3.93 -19.03 4.75
N LEU A 111 -4.76 -18.34 3.98
CA LEU A 111 -6.11 -18.78 3.60
C LEU A 111 -6.16 -20.19 2.97
N PRO A 112 -5.26 -20.59 2.05
CA PRO A 112 -5.26 -21.93 1.47
C PRO A 112 -5.01 -23.03 2.50
N TRP A 113 -4.15 -22.77 3.49
CA TRP A 113 -3.83 -23.72 4.56
C TRP A 113 -5.03 -23.92 5.50
N ILE A 114 -5.73 -22.83 5.84
CA ILE A 114 -6.95 -22.88 6.64
C ILE A 114 -8.00 -23.74 5.94
N ILE A 115 -8.22 -23.53 4.63
CA ILE A 115 -9.15 -24.33 3.82
C ILE A 115 -8.71 -25.80 3.76
N ALA A 116 -7.41 -26.07 3.60
CA ALA A 116 -6.89 -27.44 3.56
C ALA A 116 -7.13 -28.19 4.88
N VAL A 117 -6.88 -27.55 6.03
CA VAL A 117 -7.11 -28.14 7.35
C VAL A 117 -8.60 -28.36 7.60
N LEU A 118 -9.45 -27.38 7.28
CA LEU A 118 -10.91 -27.52 7.36
C LEU A 118 -11.42 -28.66 6.47
N GLY A 119 -10.91 -28.77 5.25
CA GLY A 119 -11.22 -29.86 4.33
C GLY A 119 -10.82 -31.22 4.88
N LEU A 120 -9.63 -31.33 5.48
CA LEU A 120 -9.14 -32.57 6.09
C LEU A 120 -10.02 -33.00 7.28
N ILE A 121 -10.36 -32.05 8.16
CA ILE A 121 -11.25 -32.30 9.31
C ILE A 121 -12.63 -32.77 8.81
N GLY A 122 -13.19 -32.08 7.82
CA GLY A 122 -14.46 -32.46 7.20
C GLY A 122 -14.43 -33.85 6.58
N LEU A 123 -13.32 -34.23 5.94
CA LEU A 123 -13.15 -35.54 5.33
C LEU A 123 -13.04 -36.67 6.37
N ILE A 124 -12.36 -36.42 7.49
CA ILE A 124 -12.29 -37.37 8.62
C ILE A 124 -13.68 -37.57 9.24
N LEU A 125 -14.42 -36.48 9.47
CA LEU A 125 -15.78 -36.52 10.00
C LEU A 125 -16.73 -37.27 9.06
N ALA A 126 -16.66 -36.99 7.76
CA ALA A 126 -17.45 -37.68 6.75
C ALA A 126 -17.11 -39.18 6.68
N GLY A 127 -15.83 -39.54 6.71
CA GLY A 127 -15.39 -40.94 6.74
C GLY A 127 -15.89 -41.67 7.99
N THR A 128 -15.81 -41.02 9.16
CA THR A 128 -16.31 -41.57 10.43
C THR A 128 -17.82 -41.81 10.39
N TRP A 129 -18.58 -40.84 9.88
CA TRP A 129 -20.03 -40.98 9.71
C TRP A 129 -20.39 -42.09 8.72
N LEU A 130 -19.66 -42.20 7.60
CA LEU A 130 -19.88 -43.23 6.59
C LEU A 130 -19.59 -44.64 7.14
N ALA A 131 -18.55 -44.79 7.96
CA ALA A 131 -18.21 -46.03 8.65
C ALA A 131 -19.30 -46.43 9.66
N LEU A 132 -19.79 -45.48 10.47
CA LEU A 132 -20.93 -45.71 11.37
C LEU A 132 -22.18 -46.15 10.60
N ARG A 133 -22.49 -45.46 9.50
CA ARG A 133 -23.63 -45.78 8.62
C ARG A 133 -23.52 -47.18 8.03
N TRP A 134 -22.32 -47.60 7.66
CA TRP A 134 -22.08 -48.94 7.10
C TRP A 134 -22.26 -50.05 8.16
N ILE A 135 -21.77 -49.83 9.37
CA ILE A 135 -21.91 -50.80 10.49
C ILE A 135 -23.36 -50.90 10.96
N MET A 136 -24.12 -49.80 10.92
CA MET A 136 -25.55 -49.79 11.30
C MET A 136 -26.48 -50.29 10.19
N LYS A 137 -26.00 -50.73 9.02
CA LYS A 137 -26.89 -51.37 8.05
C LYS A 137 -27.41 -52.68 8.65
N PRO A 138 -28.74 -52.86 8.79
CA PRO A 138 -29.27 -54.11 9.29
C PRO A 138 -28.91 -55.23 8.31
N LEU A 139 -28.27 -56.28 8.85
CA LEU A 139 -28.07 -57.56 8.17
C LEU A 139 -29.46 -58.11 7.83
N ASN A 140 -29.75 -58.21 6.54
CA ASN A 140 -30.94 -58.86 6.01
C ASN A 140 -30.52 -60.14 5.31
#